data_AF-A0A514XNX3-F1
#
_entry.id   AF-A0A514XNX3-F1
#
_cell.length_a   1.000
_cell.length_b   1.000
_cell.length_c   1.000
_cell.angle_alpha   90.00
_cell.angle_beta   90.00
_cell.angle_gamma   90.00
#
_symmetry.space_group_name_H-M   'P 1'
#
loop_
_entity.id
_entity.type
_entity.pdbx_description
1 polymer ?
#
loop_
_entity_poly.entity_id
_entity_poly.type
_entity_poly.pdbx_seq_one_letter_code
_entity_poly.pdbx_strand_id
1 'polypeptide(L)'
;MGVFDKTPNSPFGFLVRKIPEHIRNGTTTLVPVLSYVAKNQGASLLEVDAKTQGISAIELVERYLIPALVKSYAFAAQYGVVLEAHQQNTLLELDSKGSFTGRVFYRDLDGARIDFNLREKLNLPTKELLKVQDSHWIFDLENLQKMRENTFVPRGRPVAWSPVLETAFQRYMVGSSIYLLRKAVQDQKGYSPFRIEKIIYEELQKSSPSVNSCQAVFR
;
A
#
# COMPACT_ATOMS: atom_id res chain seq x y z
N MET A 1 16.34 5.76 13.51
CA MET A 1 16.54 5.28 14.90
C MET A 1 17.18 3.90 14.79
N GLY A 2 18.39 3.72 15.33
CA GLY A 2 18.99 2.40 15.46
C GLY A 2 18.63 1.84 16.84
N VAL A 3 18.14 0.61 16.91
CA VAL A 3 17.93 -0.10 18.17
C VAL A 3 19.24 -0.81 18.51
N PHE A 4 19.85 -0.45 19.63
CA PHE A 4 21.01 -1.19 20.14
C PHE A 4 20.49 -2.36 20.98
N ASP A 5 20.48 -3.57 20.42
CA ASP A 5 19.92 -4.75 21.09
C ASP A 5 20.99 -5.67 21.72
N LYS A 6 22.26 -5.23 21.79
CA LYS A 6 23.39 -6.01 22.33
C LYS A 6 23.63 -7.35 21.62
N THR A 7 23.05 -7.60 20.44
CA THR A 7 23.32 -8.83 19.69
C THR A 7 24.78 -8.81 19.23
N PRO A 8 25.65 -9.76 19.65
CA PRO A 8 27.11 -9.65 19.54
C PRO A 8 27.70 -9.56 18.13
N ASN A 9 26.90 -9.59 17.06
CA ASN A 9 27.35 -9.57 15.67
C ASN A 9 26.49 -8.67 14.75
N SER A 10 25.69 -7.75 15.31
CA SER A 10 24.92 -6.80 14.50
C SER A 10 25.73 -5.50 14.36
N PRO A 11 26.44 -5.27 13.24
CA PRO A 11 27.19 -4.03 13.06
C PRO A 11 26.22 -2.84 13.06
N PHE A 12 26.65 -1.73 13.66
CA PHE A 12 25.90 -0.48 13.58
C PHE A 12 25.72 -0.08 12.11
N GLY A 13 24.46 -0.12 11.64
CA GLY A 13 24.08 0.32 10.31
C GLY A 13 23.21 1.57 10.38
N PHE A 14 23.44 2.50 9.46
CA PHE A 14 22.58 3.67 9.27
C PHE A 14 22.05 3.69 7.83
N LEU A 15 20.74 3.89 7.69
CA LEU A 15 20.11 4.19 6.41
C LEU A 15 19.80 5.68 6.37
N VAL A 16 20.51 6.41 5.52
CA VAL A 16 20.24 7.82 5.24
C VAL A 16 19.35 7.90 4.01
N ARG A 17 18.13 8.41 4.16
CA ARG A 17 17.18 8.60 3.06
C ARG A 17 17.09 10.08 2.69
N LYS A 18 17.23 10.38 1.40
CA LYS A 18 17.02 11.74 0.90
C LYS A 18 15.54 12.09 0.97
N ILE A 19 15.21 13.21 1.61
CA ILE A 19 13.85 13.77 1.59
C ILE A 19 13.69 14.57 0.28
N PRO A 20 12.67 14.29 -0.54
CA PRO A 20 12.39 15.07 -1.74
C PRO A 20 12.23 16.56 -1.43
N GLU A 21 12.72 17.43 -2.33
CA GLU A 21 12.79 18.86 -2.08
C GLU A 21 11.42 19.52 -1.90
N HIS A 22 10.41 19.04 -2.63
CA HIS A 22 9.02 19.51 -2.52
C HIS A 22 8.35 19.13 -1.18
N ILE A 23 8.87 18.12 -0.47
CA ILE A 23 8.44 17.81 0.90
C ILE A 23 9.21 18.70 1.88
N ARG A 24 10.52 18.85 1.66
CA ARG A 24 11.40 19.66 2.52
C ARG A 24 10.99 21.14 2.56
N ASN A 25 10.51 21.69 1.45
CA ASN A 25 10.07 23.09 1.36
C ASN A 25 8.58 23.28 1.72
N GLY A 26 7.87 22.23 2.12
CA GLY A 26 6.45 22.30 2.51
C GLY A 26 5.44 22.41 1.36
N THR A 27 5.84 22.16 0.11
CA THR A 27 4.89 22.13 -1.02
C THR A 27 3.92 20.96 -0.89
N THR A 28 4.41 19.81 -0.44
CA THR A 28 3.57 18.67 -0.03
C THR A 28 4.08 18.09 1.28
N THR A 29 3.26 17.26 1.93
CA THR A 29 3.62 16.53 3.15
C THR A 29 3.18 15.07 3.03
N LEU A 30 3.96 14.15 3.58
CA LEU A 30 3.60 12.75 3.67
C LEU A 30 3.02 12.45 5.05
N VAL A 31 1.82 11.89 5.09
CA VAL A 31 1.10 11.56 6.33
C VAL A 31 0.75 10.07 6.34
N PRO A 32 1.10 9.30 7.39
CA PRO A 32 0.66 7.92 7.51
C PRO A 32 -0.87 7.82 7.49
N VAL A 33 -1.42 6.79 6.83
CA VAL A 33 -2.89 6.55 6.80
C VAL A 33 -3.47 6.52 8.21
N LEU A 34 -2.75 5.92 9.17
CA LEU A 34 -3.14 5.92 10.58
C LEU A 34 -3.35 7.33 11.14
N SER A 35 -2.40 8.24 10.90
CA SER A 35 -2.49 9.63 11.35
C SER A 35 -3.59 10.40 10.62
N TYR A 36 -3.84 10.06 9.35
CA TYR A 36 -4.83 10.72 8.53
C TYR A 36 -6.27 10.49 9.02
N VAL A 37 -6.56 9.29 9.54
CA VAL A 37 -7.88 8.98 10.12
C VAL A 37 -7.98 9.25 11.62
N ALA A 38 -6.86 9.43 12.31
CA ALA A 38 -6.86 9.64 13.76
C ALA A 38 -7.54 10.96 14.10
N LYS A 39 -8.40 10.96 15.11
CA LYS A 39 -9.04 12.18 15.62
C LYS A 39 -8.10 12.88 16.59
N ASN A 40 -7.90 14.18 16.38
CA ASN A 40 -7.22 15.05 17.33
C ASN A 40 -8.03 16.34 17.49
N GLN A 41 -8.32 16.74 18.73
CA GLN A 41 -9.06 17.98 19.04
C GLN A 41 -10.40 18.11 18.28
N GLY A 42 -11.12 17.00 18.10
CA GLY A 42 -12.48 16.98 17.55
C GLY A 42 -12.61 16.63 16.07
N ALA A 43 -11.52 16.61 15.30
CA ALA A 43 -11.56 16.17 13.89
C ALA A 43 -10.30 15.37 13.50
N SER A 44 -10.44 14.52 12.49
CA SER A 44 -9.35 13.85 11.78
C SER A 44 -8.90 14.65 10.56
N LEU A 45 -7.70 14.38 10.04
CA LEU A 45 -7.24 15.00 8.79
C LEU A 45 -8.14 14.62 7.61
N LEU A 46 -8.70 13.39 7.59
CA LEU A 46 -9.73 12.98 6.63
C LEU A 46 -10.95 13.92 6.65
N GLU A 47 -11.47 14.23 7.84
CA GLU A 47 -12.64 15.11 7.98
C GLU A 47 -12.31 16.56 7.57
N VAL A 48 -11.10 17.04 7.91
CA VAL A 48 -10.61 18.37 7.51
C VAL A 48 -10.44 18.47 5.99
N ASP A 49 -9.85 17.45 5.37
CA ASP A 49 -9.63 17.38 3.93
C ASP A 49 -10.96 17.34 3.17
N ALA A 50 -11.87 16.44 3.56
CA ALA A 50 -13.20 16.34 2.96
C ALA A 50 -13.95 17.69 3.03
N LYS A 51 -13.91 18.36 4.19
CA LYS A 51 -14.48 19.70 4.38
C LYS A 51 -13.83 20.73 3.45
N THR A 52 -12.51 20.71 3.31
CA THR A 52 -11.75 21.62 2.44
C THR A 52 -12.09 21.43 0.97
N GLN A 53 -12.33 20.18 0.56
CA GLN A 53 -12.77 19.82 -0.79
C GLN A 53 -14.27 20.00 -1.03
N GLY A 54 -15.06 20.33 0.00
CA GLY A 54 -16.51 20.48 -0.11
C GLY A 54 -17.26 19.17 -0.35
N ILE A 55 -16.68 18.03 0.02
CA ILE A 55 -17.28 16.70 -0.13
C ILE A 55 -17.41 15.99 1.22
N SER A 56 -18.17 14.90 1.26
CA SER A 56 -18.22 14.05 2.46
C SER A 56 -16.96 13.20 2.61
N ALA A 57 -16.60 12.85 3.84
CA ALA A 57 -15.44 11.99 4.09
C ALA A 57 -15.63 10.58 3.49
N ILE A 58 -16.85 10.04 3.49
CA ILE A 58 -17.15 8.81 2.75
C ILE A 58 -16.90 8.96 1.24
N GLU A 59 -17.30 10.07 0.64
CA GLU A 59 -17.05 10.32 -0.79
C GLU A 59 -15.55 10.44 -1.09
N LEU A 60 -14.78 11.10 -0.21
CA LEU A 60 -13.32 11.18 -0.32
C LEU A 60 -12.67 9.78 -0.26
N VAL A 61 -13.14 8.94 0.67
CA VAL A 61 -12.68 7.54 0.80
C VAL A 61 -13.01 6.70 -0.43
N GLU A 62 -14.27 6.75 -0.89
CA GLU A 62 -14.77 5.93 -1.99
C GLU A 62 -14.17 6.35 -3.34
N ARG A 63 -14.08 7.66 -3.61
CA ARG A 63 -13.68 8.16 -4.94
C ARG A 63 -12.17 8.33 -5.12
N TYR A 64 -11.42 8.54 -4.03
CA TYR A 64 -10.00 8.92 -4.15
C TYR A 64 -9.08 7.98 -3.38
N LEU A 65 -9.32 7.76 -2.09
CA LEU A 65 -8.36 7.02 -1.25
C LEU A 65 -8.29 5.53 -1.58
N ILE A 66 -9.44 4.83 -1.59
CA ILE A 66 -9.46 3.39 -1.86
C ILE A 66 -8.95 3.11 -3.28
N PRO A 67 -9.38 3.84 -4.33
CA PRO A 67 -8.80 3.68 -5.66
C PRO A 67 -7.29 3.89 -5.70
N ALA A 68 -6.76 4.94 -5.07
CA ALA A 68 -5.33 5.20 -5.05
C ALA A 68 -4.54 4.09 -4.34
N LEU A 69 -5.04 3.57 -3.22
CA LEU A 69 -4.43 2.46 -2.47
C LEU A 69 -4.42 1.16 -3.27
N VAL A 70 -5.55 0.82 -3.91
CA VAL A 70 -5.66 -0.40 -4.71
C VAL A 70 -4.78 -0.32 -5.95
N LYS A 71 -4.79 0.83 -6.64
CA LYS A 71 -3.96 1.06 -7.83
C LYS A 71 -2.46 0.99 -7.51
N SER A 72 -2.01 1.61 -6.42
CA SER A 72 -0.60 1.57 -6.02
C SER A 72 -0.13 0.16 -5.64
N TYR A 73 -0.96 -0.61 -4.94
CA TYR A 73 -0.68 -2.01 -4.64
C TYR A 73 -0.67 -2.89 -5.89
N ALA A 74 -1.67 -2.75 -6.75
CA ALA A 74 -1.78 -3.51 -7.99
C ALA A 74 -0.62 -3.19 -8.94
N PHE A 75 -0.11 -1.96 -8.95
CA PHE A 75 1.10 -1.61 -9.68
C PHE A 75 2.32 -2.41 -9.19
N ALA A 76 2.55 -2.53 -7.88
CA ALA A 76 3.64 -3.36 -7.35
C ALA A 76 3.47 -4.84 -7.73
N ALA A 77 2.24 -5.35 -7.67
CA ALA A 77 1.89 -6.71 -8.05
C ALA A 77 2.24 -7.04 -9.51
N GLN A 78 2.13 -6.07 -10.42
CA GLN A 78 2.50 -6.25 -11.84
C GLN A 78 3.99 -6.58 -12.03
N TYR A 79 4.84 -6.31 -11.04
CA TYR A 79 6.25 -6.69 -11.03
C TYR A 79 6.53 -7.91 -10.14
N GLY A 80 5.49 -8.59 -9.66
CA GLY A 80 5.61 -9.65 -8.67
C GLY A 80 6.26 -9.16 -7.37
N VAL A 81 6.01 -7.89 -6.99
CA VAL A 81 6.45 -7.32 -5.73
C VAL A 81 5.26 -7.31 -4.77
N VAL A 82 5.47 -7.92 -3.61
CA VAL A 82 4.53 -7.91 -2.49
C VAL A 82 5.09 -6.94 -1.46
N LEU A 83 4.49 -5.77 -1.35
CA LEU A 83 4.95 -4.76 -0.42
C LEU A 83 4.53 -5.16 1.04
N GLU A 84 5.08 -4.50 2.07
CA GLU A 84 4.54 -4.52 3.44
C GLU A 84 3.99 -3.13 3.82
N ALA A 85 2.70 -2.90 3.55
CA ALA A 85 2.06 -1.59 3.62
C ALA A 85 0.94 -1.59 4.66
N HIS A 86 1.33 -1.87 5.90
CA HIS A 86 0.47 -1.58 7.03
C HIS A 86 0.24 -0.06 7.17
N GLN A 87 -0.77 0.33 7.92
CA GLN A 87 -1.24 1.71 8.09
C GLN A 87 -0.21 2.75 8.56
N GLN A 88 0.94 2.33 9.10
CA GLN A 88 2.05 3.23 9.47
C GLN A 88 3.11 3.36 8.36
N ASN A 89 3.19 2.39 7.44
CA ASN A 89 4.11 2.38 6.31
C ASN A 89 3.46 2.89 5.02
N THR A 90 2.13 2.88 4.96
CA THR A 90 1.35 3.53 3.91
C THR A 90 1.21 5.02 4.21
N LEU A 91 1.80 5.85 3.36
CA LEU A 91 1.79 7.30 3.45
C LEU A 91 0.91 7.88 2.34
N LEU A 92 0.09 8.85 2.70
CA LEU A 92 -0.68 9.68 1.79
C LEU A 92 0.06 11.00 1.59
N GLU A 93 0.15 11.47 0.36
CA GLU A 93 0.65 12.81 0.12
C GLU A 93 -0.49 13.83 0.17
N LEU A 94 -0.27 14.87 0.96
CA LEU A 94 -1.14 16.03 1.07
C LEU A 94 -0.45 17.24 0.45
N ASP A 95 -1.21 18.11 -0.22
CA ASP A 95 -0.72 19.40 -0.70
C ASP A 95 -0.55 20.41 0.45
N SER A 96 -0.13 21.64 0.12
CA SER A 96 0.04 22.72 1.10
C SER A 96 -1.25 23.16 1.81
N LYS A 97 -2.42 22.71 1.34
CA LYS A 97 -3.74 22.95 1.97
C LYS A 97 -4.18 21.77 2.84
N GLY A 98 -3.38 20.70 2.90
CA GLY A 98 -3.73 19.47 3.61
C GLY A 98 -4.64 18.54 2.81
N SER A 99 -4.79 18.76 1.50
CA SER A 99 -5.65 17.93 0.66
C SER A 99 -4.92 16.79 -0.01
N PHE A 100 -5.52 15.60 0.01
CA PHE A 100 -4.95 14.41 -0.60
C PHE A 100 -4.73 14.58 -2.10
N THR A 101 -3.50 14.37 -2.56
CA THR A 101 -3.11 14.59 -3.97
C THR A 101 -3.43 13.42 -4.88
N GLY A 102 -3.95 12.31 -4.34
CA GLY A 102 -4.11 11.06 -5.08
C GLY A 102 -2.85 10.17 -5.08
N ARG A 103 -1.73 10.61 -4.49
CA ARG A 103 -0.47 9.85 -4.48
C ARG A 103 -0.26 9.10 -3.17
N VAL A 104 0.06 7.82 -3.29
CA VAL A 104 0.37 6.91 -2.18
C VAL A 104 1.86 6.57 -2.22
N PHE A 105 2.50 6.62 -1.06
CA PHE A 105 3.90 6.26 -0.87
C PHE A 105 4.00 5.14 0.16
N TYR A 106 5.05 4.34 0.05
CA TYR A 106 5.36 3.29 1.00
C TYR A 106 6.74 3.55 1.59
N ARG A 107 6.86 3.47 2.92
CA ARG A 107 8.15 3.47 3.62
C ARG A 107 8.41 2.11 4.23
N ASP A 108 9.66 1.88 4.63
CA ASP A 108 10.10 0.67 5.33
C ASP A 108 9.77 -0.59 4.51
N LEU A 109 10.51 -0.68 3.39
CA LEU A 109 10.40 -1.75 2.39
C LEU A 109 11.30 -2.96 2.72
N ASP A 110 11.89 -2.99 3.91
CA ASP A 110 12.56 -4.17 4.46
C ASP A 110 11.60 -5.36 4.57
N GLY A 111 10.32 -5.07 4.75
CA GLY A 111 9.19 -5.99 4.66
C GLY A 111 8.75 -6.43 3.25
N ALA A 112 9.19 -5.72 2.21
CA ALA A 112 8.79 -6.05 0.84
C ALA A 112 9.41 -7.38 0.39
N ARG A 113 8.70 -8.10 -0.47
CA ARG A 113 9.07 -9.44 -0.93
C ARG A 113 8.85 -9.58 -2.43
N ILE A 114 9.55 -10.53 -3.03
CA ILE A 114 9.40 -10.90 -4.44
C ILE A 114 8.62 -12.21 -4.53
N ASP A 115 7.53 -12.22 -5.28
CA ASP A 115 6.78 -13.42 -5.62
C ASP A 115 7.31 -13.98 -6.95
N PHE A 116 8.27 -14.90 -6.86
CA PHE A 116 8.91 -15.51 -8.02
C PHE A 116 7.94 -16.33 -8.89
N ASN A 117 6.94 -16.97 -8.28
CA ASN A 117 5.91 -17.71 -9.01
C ASN A 117 5.05 -16.77 -9.84
N LEU A 118 4.66 -15.63 -9.27
CA LEU A 118 3.94 -14.59 -10.00
C LEU A 118 4.81 -13.98 -11.11
N ARG A 119 6.09 -13.74 -10.85
CA ARG A 119 7.03 -13.24 -11.88
C ARG A 119 7.18 -14.22 -13.04
N GLU A 120 7.30 -15.51 -12.77
CA GLU A 120 7.34 -16.56 -13.79
C GLU A 120 6.04 -16.60 -14.61
N LYS A 121 4.88 -16.59 -13.93
CA LYS A 121 3.56 -16.48 -14.58
C LYS A 121 3.44 -15.25 -15.48
N LEU A 122 4.08 -14.14 -15.11
CA LEU A 122 4.10 -12.88 -15.86
C LEU A 122 5.24 -12.78 -16.89
N ASN A 123 6.04 -13.83 -17.08
CA ASN A 123 7.23 -13.85 -17.94
C ASN A 123 8.25 -12.74 -17.61
N LEU A 124 8.39 -12.38 -16.33
CA LEU A 124 9.34 -11.37 -15.88
C LEU A 124 10.75 -11.97 -15.70
N PRO A 125 11.84 -11.21 -16.00
CA PRO A 125 13.20 -11.70 -15.81
C PRO A 125 13.51 -11.98 -14.34
N THR A 126 13.86 -13.22 -14.01
CA THR A 126 14.07 -13.66 -12.61
C THR A 126 15.50 -14.16 -12.35
N LYS A 127 16.23 -14.56 -13.39
CA LYS A 127 17.55 -15.20 -13.26
C LYS A 127 18.58 -14.36 -12.51
N GLU A 128 18.59 -13.05 -12.68
CA GLU A 128 19.53 -12.16 -11.98
C GLU A 128 19.15 -11.94 -10.51
N LEU A 129 17.86 -11.92 -10.18
CA LEU A 129 17.39 -11.75 -8.79
C LEU A 129 17.75 -12.97 -7.92
N LEU A 130 17.74 -14.16 -8.51
CA LEU A 130 18.12 -15.41 -7.83
C LEU A 130 19.63 -15.50 -7.53
N LYS A 131 20.46 -14.65 -8.13
CA LYS A 131 21.92 -14.62 -7.87
C LYS A 131 22.28 -13.74 -6.68
N VAL A 132 21.34 -12.94 -6.16
CA VAL A 132 21.59 -12.08 -4.99
C VAL A 132 21.70 -12.99 -3.75
N GLN A 133 22.93 -13.15 -3.23
CA GLN A 133 23.17 -13.79 -1.94
C GLN A 133 22.26 -13.13 -0.89
N ASP A 134 21.57 -13.95 -0.07
CA ASP A 134 20.48 -13.58 0.86
C ASP A 134 19.04 -13.63 0.31
N SER A 135 18.83 -14.18 -0.89
CA SER A 135 17.48 -14.46 -1.39
C SER A 135 16.65 -15.43 -0.53
N HIS A 136 17.26 -16.11 0.46
CA HIS A 136 16.55 -16.99 1.40
C HIS A 136 15.60 -16.24 2.35
N TRP A 137 15.77 -14.93 2.55
CA TRP A 137 14.80 -14.08 3.25
C TRP A 137 13.56 -13.75 2.39
N ILE A 138 13.58 -14.16 1.12
CA ILE A 138 12.48 -14.00 0.16
C ILE A 138 11.57 -15.24 0.25
N PHE A 139 10.72 -15.22 1.28
CA PHE A 139 9.66 -16.18 1.65
C PHE A 139 10.06 -17.58 2.15
N ASP A 140 9.68 -17.83 3.40
CA ASP A 140 9.08 -19.09 3.83
C ASP A 140 7.60 -19.10 3.40
N LEU A 141 7.35 -19.57 2.17
CA LEU A 141 6.02 -19.71 1.55
C LEU A 141 5.05 -20.55 2.40
N GLU A 142 5.57 -21.47 3.21
CA GLU A 142 4.78 -22.41 3.98
C GLU A 142 4.08 -21.72 5.16
N ASN A 143 4.76 -20.76 5.81
CA ASN A 143 4.22 -20.04 6.96
C ASN A 143 3.13 -19.02 6.61
N LEU A 144 3.21 -18.38 5.45
CA LEU A 144 2.15 -17.46 5.00
C LEU A 144 0.88 -18.20 4.57
N GLN A 145 1.01 -19.42 4.04
CA GLN A 145 -0.11 -20.27 3.65
C GLN A 145 -0.88 -20.85 4.85
N LYS A 146 -0.20 -21.04 5.99
CA LYS A 146 -0.79 -21.62 7.23
C LYS A 146 -1.69 -20.64 7.98
N MET A 147 -1.47 -19.35 7.85
CA MET A 147 -2.35 -18.35 8.47
C MET A 147 -3.69 -18.37 7.69
N ARG A 148 -4.82 -18.56 8.37
CA ARG A 148 -6.19 -18.61 7.78
C ARG A 148 -7.17 -17.98 8.76
N GLU A 149 -7.56 -16.72 8.52
CA GLU A 149 -8.76 -16.13 9.12
C GLU A 149 -9.48 -15.16 8.17
N ASN A 150 -10.77 -14.97 8.46
CA ASN A 150 -11.84 -14.44 7.62
C ASN A 150 -11.59 -13.05 7.04
N THR A 151 -11.43 -12.95 5.73
CA THR A 151 -11.60 -11.68 4.99
C THR A 151 -11.90 -11.92 3.52
N PHE A 152 -12.54 -10.91 2.91
CA PHE A 152 -13.05 -10.91 1.54
C PHE A 152 -11.98 -11.28 0.50
N VAL A 153 -12.28 -12.28 -0.34
CA VAL A 153 -11.51 -12.64 -1.54
C VAL A 153 -12.21 -12.03 -2.75
N PRO A 154 -11.54 -11.21 -3.58
CA PRO A 154 -12.12 -10.74 -4.83
C PRO A 154 -12.52 -11.92 -5.72
N ARG A 155 -13.79 -11.98 -6.17
CA ARG A 155 -14.28 -13.11 -7.00
C ARG A 155 -13.61 -13.21 -8.36
N GLY A 156 -13.15 -12.09 -8.91
CA GLY A 156 -12.30 -12.03 -10.10
C GLY A 156 -10.89 -11.59 -9.68
N ARG A 157 -9.93 -12.48 -9.89
CA ARG A 157 -8.51 -12.22 -9.64
C ARG A 157 -7.90 -11.57 -10.89
N PRO A 158 -7.17 -10.45 -10.80
CA PRO A 158 -6.48 -9.88 -11.95
C PRO A 158 -5.38 -10.82 -12.47
N VAL A 159 -4.84 -10.53 -13.66
CA VAL A 159 -3.78 -11.34 -14.27
C VAL A 159 -2.55 -11.40 -13.36
N ALA A 160 -2.12 -10.24 -12.84
CA ALA A 160 -1.04 -10.08 -11.88
C ALA A 160 -1.53 -10.39 -10.44
N TRP A 161 -1.98 -11.63 -10.23
CA TRP A 161 -2.47 -12.11 -8.94
C TRP A 161 -2.00 -13.53 -8.64
N SER A 162 -1.67 -13.75 -7.36
CA SER A 162 -1.22 -15.03 -6.80
C SER A 162 -1.82 -15.22 -5.39
N PRO A 163 -1.82 -16.45 -4.83
CA PRO A 163 -2.24 -16.68 -3.44
C PRO A 163 -1.42 -15.90 -2.40
N VAL A 164 -0.13 -15.64 -2.68
CA VAL A 164 0.74 -14.86 -1.80
C VAL A 164 0.31 -13.40 -1.79
N LEU A 165 0.09 -12.83 -2.98
CA LEU A 165 -0.39 -11.46 -3.14
C LEU A 165 -1.79 -11.28 -2.54
N GLU A 166 -2.67 -12.28 -2.68
CA GLU A 166 -4.00 -12.30 -2.05
C GLU A 166 -3.89 -12.25 -0.53
N THR A 167 -3.06 -13.13 0.04
CA THR A 167 -2.83 -13.20 1.48
C THR A 167 -2.24 -11.90 2.02
N ALA A 168 -1.26 -11.35 1.31
CA ALA A 168 -0.68 -10.05 1.65
C ALA A 168 -1.74 -8.97 1.60
N PHE A 169 -2.46 -8.82 0.48
CA PHE A 169 -3.53 -7.83 0.32
C PHE A 169 -4.53 -7.88 1.48
N GLN A 170 -4.90 -9.08 1.92
CA GLN A 170 -5.85 -9.29 3.01
C GLN A 170 -5.30 -8.95 4.39
N ARG A 171 -4.07 -9.37 4.73
CA ARG A 171 -3.63 -9.43 6.14
C ARG A 171 -2.64 -8.38 6.57
N TYR A 172 -1.60 -8.14 5.78
CA TYR A 172 -0.38 -7.50 6.31
C TYR A 172 -0.21 -6.06 5.86
N MET A 173 -1.24 -5.52 5.22
CA MET A 173 -0.93 -4.76 4.03
C MET A 173 -2.04 -3.76 3.68
N VAL A 174 -2.27 -3.43 2.40
CA VAL A 174 -3.27 -2.44 1.99
C VAL A 174 -4.66 -2.74 2.54
N GLY A 175 -5.02 -4.01 2.75
CA GLY A 175 -6.24 -4.42 3.44
C GLY A 175 -6.43 -3.81 4.84
N SER A 176 -5.35 -3.67 5.63
CA SER A 176 -5.41 -3.02 6.94
C SER A 176 -5.69 -1.51 6.82
N SER A 177 -5.07 -0.85 5.83
CA SER A 177 -5.30 0.57 5.54
C SER A 177 -6.74 0.80 5.05
N ILE A 178 -7.24 -0.07 4.16
CA ILE A 178 -8.63 -0.05 3.68
C ILE A 178 -9.61 -0.31 4.84
N TYR A 179 -9.32 -1.29 5.70
CA TYR A 179 -10.14 -1.56 6.88
C TYR A 179 -10.24 -0.34 7.78
N LEU A 180 -9.11 0.33 8.03
CA LEU A 180 -9.07 1.53 8.86
C LEU A 180 -9.89 2.69 8.24
N LEU A 181 -9.77 2.89 6.93
CA LEU A 181 -10.59 3.86 6.20
C LEU A 181 -12.08 3.53 6.27
N ARG A 182 -12.46 2.25 6.11
CA ARG A 182 -13.85 1.79 6.28
C ARG A 182 -14.36 2.13 7.67
N LYS A 183 -13.58 1.84 8.71
CA LYS A 183 -13.93 2.17 10.10
C LYS A 183 -14.10 3.66 10.33
N ALA A 184 -13.28 4.50 9.70
CA ALA A 184 -13.38 5.95 9.83
C ALA A 184 -14.69 6.53 9.25
N VAL A 185 -15.33 5.85 8.30
CA VAL A 185 -16.55 6.34 7.62
C VAL A 185 -17.78 5.47 7.85
N GLN A 186 -17.69 4.40 8.64
CA GLN A 186 -18.78 3.41 8.80
C GLN A 186 -20.08 4.01 9.36
N ASP A 187 -19.97 5.05 10.18
CA ASP A 187 -21.11 5.69 10.86
C ASP A 187 -21.69 6.86 10.04
N GLN A 188 -21.13 7.16 8.86
CA GLN A 188 -21.61 8.24 8.00
C GLN A 188 -22.84 7.82 7.19
N LYS A 189 -23.77 8.75 7.00
CA LYS A 189 -24.98 8.54 6.19
C LYS A 189 -24.59 8.13 4.77
N GLY A 190 -25.13 7.00 4.31
CA GLY A 190 -24.88 6.48 2.96
C GLY A 190 -23.74 5.47 2.86
N TYR A 191 -23.11 5.11 3.99
CA TYR A 191 -22.12 4.03 4.04
C TYR A 191 -22.67 2.70 3.56
N SER A 192 -21.94 2.05 2.66
CA SER A 192 -22.22 0.69 2.19
C SER A 192 -20.92 -0.10 2.04
N PRO A 193 -20.71 -1.17 2.84
CA PRO A 193 -19.52 -2.00 2.71
C PRO A 193 -19.42 -2.63 1.30
N PHE A 194 -20.56 -2.95 0.69
CA PHE A 194 -20.63 -3.52 -0.66
C PHE A 194 -20.13 -2.54 -1.74
N ARG A 195 -20.33 -1.24 -1.56
CA ARG A 195 -19.84 -0.24 -2.53
C ARG A 195 -18.32 -0.16 -2.51
N ILE A 196 -17.73 -0.17 -1.32
CA ILE A 196 -16.27 -0.20 -1.16
C ILE A 196 -15.68 -1.49 -1.75
N GLU A 197 -16.29 -2.64 -1.49
CA GLU A 197 -15.87 -3.93 -2.07
C GLU A 197 -15.95 -3.91 -3.60
N LYS A 198 -17.01 -3.31 -4.15
CA LYS A 198 -17.16 -3.11 -5.60
C LYS A 198 -16.06 -2.21 -6.17
N ILE A 199 -15.73 -1.10 -5.51
CA ILE A 199 -14.65 -0.20 -5.94
C ILE A 199 -13.31 -0.93 -5.95
N ILE A 200 -12.98 -1.66 -4.87
CA ILE A 200 -11.74 -2.45 -4.79
C ILE A 200 -11.67 -3.44 -5.94
N TYR A 201 -12.77 -4.15 -6.19
CA TYR A 201 -12.86 -5.10 -7.28
C TYR A 201 -12.61 -4.43 -8.65
N GLU A 202 -13.31 -3.33 -8.94
CA GLU A 202 -13.18 -2.61 -10.21
C GLU A 202 -11.75 -2.09 -10.43
N GLU A 203 -11.11 -1.55 -9.40
CA GLU A 203 -9.74 -1.02 -9.47
C GLU A 203 -8.69 -2.12 -9.65
N LEU A 204 -8.88 -3.28 -9.00
CA LEU A 204 -8.03 -4.45 -9.26
C LEU A 204 -8.13 -4.92 -10.71
N GLN A 205 -9.34 -4.91 -11.30
CA GLN A 205 -9.54 -5.34 -12.69
C GLN A 205 -8.96 -4.35 -13.73
N LYS A 206 -8.96 -3.05 -13.42
CA LYS A 206 -8.33 -2.02 -14.29
C LYS A 206 -6.82 -2.21 -14.43
N SER A 207 -6.19 -2.87 -13.46
CA SER A 207 -4.74 -3.06 -13.39
C SER A 207 -4.26 -4.22 -14.29
N SER A 208 -4.65 -4.19 -15.57
CA SER A 208 -4.14 -5.13 -16.56
C SER A 208 -2.74 -4.71 -17.02
N PRO A 209 -1.77 -5.64 -17.15
CA PRO A 209 -0.41 -5.31 -17.48
C PRO A 209 -0.30 -4.82 -18.94
N SER A 210 -0.05 -3.53 -19.16
CA SER A 210 0.57 -3.08 -20.40
C SER A 210 2.08 -3.17 -20.22
N VAL A 211 2.62 -4.36 -20.48
CA VAL A 211 4.07 -4.68 -20.34
C VAL A 211 4.94 -3.73 -21.20
N ASN A 212 4.35 -3.04 -22.18
CA ASN A 212 5.05 -2.15 -23.11
C ASN A 212 5.24 -0.69 -22.62
N SER A 213 4.72 -0.28 -21.46
CA SER A 213 4.80 1.14 -21.03
C SER A 213 5.99 1.48 -20.12
N CYS A 214 6.80 0.48 -19.73
CA CYS A 214 7.81 0.62 -18.68
C CYS A 214 9.08 1.40 -19.07
N GLN A 215 9.25 1.82 -20.33
CA GLN A 215 10.42 2.59 -20.75
C GLN A 215 10.42 4.06 -20.27
N ALA A 216 9.32 4.56 -19.71
CA ALA A 216 9.15 5.99 -19.43
C ALA A 216 9.25 6.41 -17.94
N VAL A 217 9.26 5.48 -16.98
CA VAL A 217 9.05 5.83 -15.54
C VAL A 217 10.34 5.95 -14.73
N PHE A 218 11.49 5.51 -15.26
CA PHE A 218 12.79 5.59 -14.57
C PHE A 218 13.86 6.39 -15.34
N ARG A 219 13.46 7.35 -16.17
CA ARG A 219 14.37 8.37 -16.73
C ARG A 219 14.33 9.66 -15.92
#